data_AF-Q8KAN6-F1
#
_entry.id   AF-Q8KAN6-F1
#
_cell.length_a   1.000
_cell.length_b   1.000
_cell.length_c   1.000
_cell.angle_alpha   90.00
_cell.angle_beta   90.00
_cell.angle_gamma   90.00
#
_symmetry.space_group_name_H-M   'P 1'
#
loop_
_entity.id
_entity.type
_entity.pdbx_description
1 polymer ?
#
loop_
_entity_poly.entity_id
_entity_poly.type
_entity_poly.pdbx_seq_one_letter_code
_entity_poly.pdbx_strand_id
1 'polypeptide(L)'
;MPVMDRAAMRTMATLQPSCMRWLCTTPSILDAAKAGWPISWAATPDSPATVTIRQFQASTCCRKKTFDVVVNTDVLEHVPEAELDCVLRDFRKLSTNAIIIPHLAKATRILPNGENAHCTIKTPSEWAQVFKRHYAHVYELPHHSAVHALFLCGDQERDVTALRGILEQYVAAKNEVRHHLLPLGKRIEKAIRLIRGKDINR
;
A
#
# COMPACT_ATOMS: atom_id res chain seq x y z
N MET A 1 5.38 -6.26 -54.82
CA MET A 1 3.90 -6.12 -54.72
C MET A 1 3.32 -7.53 -54.68
N PRO A 2 2.34 -7.84 -53.80
CA PRO A 2 1.18 -7.00 -53.52
C PRO A 2 1.05 -6.54 -52.07
N VAL A 3 0.27 -5.46 -51.95
CA VAL A 3 -0.23 -4.74 -50.78
C VAL A 3 -1.62 -5.30 -50.45
N MET A 4 -1.96 -5.52 -49.17
CA MET A 4 -3.32 -5.47 -48.61
C MET A 4 -3.23 -5.46 -47.07
N ASP A 5 -4.10 -4.85 -46.28
CA ASP A 5 -4.95 -3.65 -46.36
C ASP A 5 -5.43 -3.38 -44.91
N ARG A 6 -5.50 -2.11 -44.51
CA ARG A 6 -6.03 -1.63 -43.23
C ARG A 6 -7.56 -1.58 -43.30
N ALA A 7 -8.26 -2.71 -43.23
CA ALA A 7 -9.73 -2.67 -43.17
C ALA A 7 -10.39 -3.96 -42.62
N ALA A 8 -10.03 -4.41 -41.42
CA ALA A 8 -10.85 -5.37 -40.70
C ALA A 8 -10.53 -5.33 -39.19
N MET A 9 -11.28 -4.53 -38.43
CA MET A 9 -11.64 -4.75 -37.00
C MET A 9 -12.12 -3.44 -36.34
N ARG A 10 -13.22 -2.91 -36.88
CA ARG A 10 -14.29 -2.26 -36.10
C ARG A 10 -15.56 -2.91 -36.67
N THR A 11 -16.41 -3.58 -35.90
CA THR A 11 -17.43 -2.92 -35.06
C THR A 11 -18.26 -4.01 -34.34
N MET A 12 -18.56 -3.78 -33.06
CA MET A 12 -19.70 -4.30 -32.28
C MET A 12 -19.72 -5.78 -31.83
N ALA A 13 -20.24 -6.15 -30.67
CA ALA A 13 -20.89 -5.43 -29.57
C ALA A 13 -21.02 -6.39 -28.36
N THR A 14 -21.25 -5.79 -27.20
CA THR A 14 -22.04 -6.31 -26.07
C THR A 14 -21.54 -7.57 -25.35
N LEU A 15 -21.12 -7.39 -24.11
CA LEU A 15 -21.84 -7.87 -22.92
C LEU A 15 -21.23 -7.24 -21.66
N GLN A 16 -21.97 -6.33 -21.01
CA GLN A 16 -21.87 -6.21 -19.55
C GLN A 16 -22.60 -7.43 -18.96
N PRO A 17 -22.13 -7.96 -17.82
CA PRO A 17 -22.87 -7.62 -16.61
C PRO A 17 -21.99 -7.28 -15.38
N SER A 18 -22.60 -6.42 -14.56
CA SER A 18 -22.51 -6.35 -13.10
C SER A 18 -21.21 -5.92 -12.43
N CYS A 19 -21.27 -4.70 -11.89
CA CYS A 19 -20.79 -4.28 -10.57
C CYS A 19 -19.87 -5.26 -9.82
N MET A 20 -18.56 -5.05 -9.93
CA MET A 20 -17.64 -5.19 -8.80
C MET A 20 -16.52 -4.17 -8.99
N ARG A 21 -16.69 -3.03 -8.32
CA ARG A 21 -15.75 -1.92 -8.32
C ARG A 21 -14.67 -2.23 -7.28
N TRP A 22 -13.67 -3.02 -7.66
CA TRP A 22 -12.43 -3.13 -6.90
C TRP A 22 -11.44 -2.09 -7.45
N LEU A 23 -11.11 -1.13 -6.60
CA LEU A 23 -10.04 -0.15 -6.79
C LEU A 23 -8.72 -0.88 -7.03
N CYS A 24 -7.89 -0.28 -7.90
CA CYS A 24 -6.53 -0.68 -8.24
C CYS A 24 -5.79 -1.29 -7.04
N THR A 25 -5.65 -2.60 -7.02
CA THR A 25 -4.44 -3.20 -6.46
C THR A 25 -3.36 -2.91 -7.50
N THR A 26 -2.33 -2.14 -7.13
CA THR A 26 -1.10 -2.15 -7.91
C THR A 26 -0.62 -3.59 -7.91
N PRO A 27 -0.46 -4.25 -9.08
CA PRO A 27 0.36 -5.44 -9.13
C PRO A 27 1.73 -5.03 -8.57
N SER A 28 2.38 -5.91 -7.80
CA SER A 28 3.76 -5.63 -7.40
C SER A 28 4.58 -5.31 -8.67
N ILE A 29 5.66 -4.52 -8.55
CA ILE A 29 6.57 -4.27 -9.68
C ILE A 29 7.00 -5.60 -10.36
N LEU A 30 7.03 -6.69 -9.59
CA LEU A 30 7.27 -8.05 -10.06
C LEU A 30 6.17 -8.60 -10.98
N ASP A 31 4.91 -8.31 -10.69
CA ASP A 31 3.76 -8.77 -11.47
C ASP A 31 3.64 -7.99 -12.79
N ALA A 32 3.98 -6.71 -12.78
CA ALA A 32 4.08 -5.89 -14.00
C ALA A 32 5.21 -6.40 -14.93
N ALA A 33 6.36 -6.80 -14.36
CA ALA A 33 7.46 -7.41 -15.11
C ALA A 33 7.08 -8.77 -15.72
N LYS A 34 6.37 -9.62 -14.98
CA LYS A 34 5.89 -10.94 -15.47
C LYS A 34 4.80 -10.81 -16.53
N ALA A 35 3.99 -9.75 -16.47
CA ALA A 35 2.93 -9.48 -17.45
C ALA A 35 3.44 -8.85 -18.76
N GLY A 36 4.76 -8.69 -18.94
CA GLY A 36 5.36 -8.17 -20.17
C GLY A 36 5.14 -6.67 -20.37
N TRP A 37 4.92 -5.91 -19.29
CA TRP A 37 4.77 -4.46 -19.39
C TRP A 37 6.12 -3.82 -19.73
N PRO A 38 6.18 -2.81 -20.62
CA PRO A 38 7.44 -2.19 -21.01
C PRO A 38 8.02 -1.38 -19.84
N ILE A 39 8.98 -1.97 -19.13
CA ILE A 39 9.77 -1.28 -18.11
C ILE A 39 10.97 -0.63 -18.81
N SER A 40 10.88 0.65 -19.15
CA SER A 40 12.03 1.38 -19.71
C SER A 40 12.87 2.01 -18.59
N TRP A 41 14.10 1.53 -18.41
CA TRP A 41 15.12 2.17 -17.57
C TRP A 41 15.75 3.32 -18.37
N ALA A 42 15.27 4.55 -18.17
CA ALA A 42 15.94 5.72 -18.73
C ALA A 42 16.95 6.28 -17.72
N ALA A 43 18.22 5.89 -17.86
CA ALA A 43 19.32 6.63 -17.25
C ALA A 43 19.58 7.89 -18.10
N THR A 44 19.56 9.07 -17.51
CA THR A 44 20.11 10.28 -18.15
C THR A 44 21.58 10.45 -17.75
N PRO A 45 22.42 11.07 -18.59
CA PRO A 45 23.87 11.05 -18.40
C PRO A 45 24.40 11.89 -17.22
N ASP A 46 23.61 12.80 -16.64
CA ASP A 46 24.15 13.93 -15.87
C ASP A 46 23.72 14.01 -14.38
N SER A 47 23.30 12.92 -13.72
CA SER A 47 23.10 12.96 -12.26
C SER A 47 23.11 11.56 -11.63
N PRO A 48 23.76 11.35 -10.47
CA PRO A 48 23.77 10.04 -9.83
C PRO A 48 22.38 9.70 -9.29
N ALA A 49 21.72 8.74 -9.94
CA ALA A 49 20.63 7.92 -9.43
C ALA A 49 19.48 8.66 -8.73
N THR A 50 18.77 9.54 -9.44
CA THR A 50 17.38 9.89 -9.05
C THR A 50 16.44 8.95 -9.79
N VAL A 51 15.86 7.99 -9.09
CA VAL A 51 14.73 7.20 -9.60
C VAL A 51 13.56 8.17 -9.76
N THR A 52 13.42 8.74 -10.94
CA THR A 52 12.19 9.47 -11.25
C THR A 52 11.11 8.42 -11.41
N ILE A 53 10.26 8.24 -10.41
CA ILE A 53 8.99 7.54 -10.58
C ILE A 53 8.23 8.37 -11.63
N ARG A 54 8.41 8.02 -12.91
CA ARG A 54 7.59 8.58 -13.98
C ARG A 54 6.15 8.32 -13.56
N GLN A 55 5.39 9.40 -13.40
CA GLN A 55 3.94 9.41 -13.26
C GLN A 55 3.38 8.20 -13.99
N PHE A 56 2.89 7.23 -13.22
CA PHE A 56 2.12 6.15 -13.78
C PHE A 56 0.92 6.84 -14.43
N GLN A 57 0.98 7.04 -15.74
CA GLN A 57 -0.13 7.58 -16.49
C GLN A 57 -1.19 6.51 -16.40
N ALA A 58 -2.08 6.66 -15.42
CA ALA A 58 -3.27 5.87 -15.29
C ALA A 58 -3.92 5.86 -16.66
N SER A 59 -3.92 4.68 -17.27
CA SER A 59 -4.58 4.40 -18.54
C SER A 59 -5.92 5.11 -18.57
N THR A 60 -6.21 5.76 -19.68
CA THR A 60 -7.23 6.77 -20.04
C THR A 60 -8.70 6.50 -19.63
N CYS A 61 -8.99 5.58 -18.71
CA CYS A 61 -10.33 5.23 -18.26
C CYS A 61 -10.88 6.17 -17.17
N CYS A 62 -10.03 6.83 -16.37
CA CYS A 62 -10.47 7.75 -15.32
C CYS A 62 -10.34 9.22 -15.76
N ARG A 63 -11.34 9.72 -16.48
CA ARG A 63 -11.50 11.17 -16.79
C ARG A 63 -11.69 12.08 -15.55
N LYS A 64 -11.67 11.52 -14.33
CA LYS A 64 -11.85 12.27 -13.10
C LYS A 64 -10.50 12.84 -12.66
N LYS A 65 -10.44 14.16 -12.51
CA LYS A 65 -9.27 14.88 -11.98
C LYS A 65 -9.12 14.71 -10.46
N THR A 66 -10.18 14.29 -9.77
CA THR A 66 -10.24 14.11 -8.32
C THR A 66 -11.00 12.84 -7.93
N PHE A 67 -10.72 12.32 -6.75
CA PHE A 67 -11.26 11.10 -6.17
C PHE A 67 -11.75 11.38 -4.75
N ASP A 68 -12.64 10.52 -4.25
CA ASP A 68 -13.21 10.65 -2.90
C ASP A 68 -12.19 10.27 -1.81
N VAL A 69 -11.31 9.31 -2.12
CA VAL A 69 -10.27 8.80 -1.23
C VAL A 69 -9.09 8.26 -2.04
N VAL A 70 -7.87 8.48 -1.56
CA VAL A 70 -6.65 7.76 -1.99
C VAL A 70 -6.40 6.61 -1.03
N VAL A 71 -6.19 5.40 -1.55
CA VAL A 71 -5.81 4.24 -0.74
C VAL A 71 -4.39 3.83 -1.12
N ASN A 72 -3.50 3.77 -0.14
CA ASN A 72 -2.11 3.36 -0.33
C ASN A 72 -1.73 2.33 0.73
N THR A 73 -1.22 1.17 0.30
CA THR A 73 -0.89 0.05 1.18
C THR A 73 0.42 -0.59 0.73
N ASP A 74 1.38 -0.77 1.64
CA ASP A 74 2.65 -1.47 1.36
C ASP A 74 3.41 -0.82 0.17
N VAL A 75 3.61 0.51 0.25
CA VAL A 75 4.27 1.30 -0.80
C VAL A 75 5.18 2.39 -0.23
N LEU A 76 4.74 3.18 0.75
CA LEU A 76 5.49 4.38 1.19
C LEU A 76 6.86 4.08 1.82
N GLU A 77 7.02 2.90 2.41
CA GLU A 77 8.31 2.43 2.94
C GLU A 77 9.38 2.17 1.86
N HIS A 78 8.96 2.07 0.59
CA HIS A 78 9.84 1.99 -0.57
C HIS A 78 10.23 3.36 -1.15
N VAL A 79 9.60 4.45 -0.67
CA VAL A 79 9.88 5.80 -1.13
C VAL A 79 10.97 6.42 -0.24
N PRO A 80 12.06 6.97 -0.79
CA PRO A 80 13.07 7.65 0.00
C PRO A 80 12.48 8.78 0.84
N GLU A 81 12.96 8.96 2.07
CA GLU A 81 12.37 9.92 3.02
C GLU A 81 12.29 11.35 2.47
N ALA A 82 13.30 11.79 1.72
CA ALA A 82 13.34 13.11 1.08
C ALA A 82 12.24 13.32 0.02
N GLU A 83 11.67 12.25 -0.54
CA GLU A 83 10.66 12.29 -1.59
C GLU A 83 9.23 12.16 -1.05
N LEU A 84 9.05 11.76 0.21
CA LEU A 84 7.72 11.54 0.81
C LEU A 84 6.82 12.77 0.71
N ASP A 85 7.36 13.98 0.93
CA ASP A 85 6.57 15.20 0.85
C ASP A 85 6.14 15.53 -0.59
N CYS A 86 6.87 15.06 -1.60
CA CYS A 86 6.45 15.17 -2.99
C CYS A 86 5.26 14.24 -3.27
N VAL A 87 5.40 12.97 -2.89
CA VAL A 87 4.37 11.94 -3.09
C VAL A 87 3.07 12.30 -2.36
N LEU A 88 3.15 12.77 -1.12
CA LEU A 88 1.98 13.17 -0.34
C LEU A 88 1.29 14.41 -0.91
N ARG A 89 2.04 15.37 -1.48
CA ARG A 89 1.45 16.49 -2.23
C ARG A 89 0.70 16.02 -3.47
N ASP A 90 1.18 14.96 -4.13
CA ASP A 90 0.46 14.37 -5.26
C ASP A 90 -0.82 13.65 -4.81
N PHE A 91 -0.80 12.96 -3.66
CA PHE A 91 -2.04 12.41 -3.07
C PHE A 91 -3.07 13.51 -2.82
N ARG A 92 -2.62 14.66 -2.29
CA ARG A 92 -3.46 15.83 -2.02
C ARG A 92 -4.07 16.46 -3.28
N LYS A 93 -3.41 16.38 -4.43
CA LYS A 93 -3.99 16.80 -5.72
C LYS A 93 -5.13 15.89 -6.18
N LEU A 94 -5.08 14.61 -5.79
CA LEU A 94 -6.04 13.60 -6.19
C LEU A 94 -7.25 13.55 -5.25
N SER A 95 -7.06 13.72 -3.93
CA SER A 95 -8.11 13.59 -2.93
C SER A 95 -7.78 14.37 -1.66
N THR A 96 -8.82 14.89 -1.01
CA THR A 96 -8.69 15.46 0.34
C THR A 96 -8.57 14.41 1.44
N ASN A 97 -8.91 13.16 1.14
CA ASN A 97 -8.93 12.04 2.07
C ASN A 97 -7.97 10.94 1.63
N ALA A 98 -7.31 10.31 2.60
CA ALA A 98 -6.47 9.15 2.33
C ALA A 98 -6.60 8.06 3.41
N ILE A 99 -6.48 6.81 2.97
CA ILE A 99 -6.25 5.65 3.83
C ILE A 99 -4.84 5.16 3.50
N ILE A 100 -3.95 5.17 4.47
CA ILE A 100 -2.53 4.87 4.27
C ILE A 100 -2.11 3.77 5.22
N ILE A 101 -1.50 2.71 4.69
CA ILE A 101 -1.05 1.54 5.45
C ILE A 101 0.42 1.26 5.12
N PRO A 102 1.39 1.96 5.74
CA PRO A 102 2.80 1.68 5.53
C PRO A 102 3.25 0.42 6.28
N HIS A 103 4.28 -0.25 5.74
CA HIS A 103 4.98 -1.31 6.45
C HIS A 103 6.02 -0.73 7.42
N LEU A 104 6.14 -1.32 8.61
CA LEU A 104 6.92 -0.80 9.73
C LEU A 104 8.27 -1.52 9.92
N ALA A 105 8.51 -2.60 9.19
CA ALA A 105 9.73 -3.40 9.28
C ALA A 105 10.45 -3.50 7.93
N LYS A 106 11.72 -3.90 7.95
CA LYS A 106 12.52 -4.17 6.75
C LYS A 106 11.87 -5.24 5.87
N ALA A 107 12.01 -5.08 4.56
CA ALA A 107 11.58 -6.09 3.60
C ALA A 107 12.43 -7.35 3.76
N THR A 108 11.85 -8.51 3.41
CA THR A 108 12.64 -9.72 3.18
C THR A 108 13.51 -9.60 1.93
N ARG A 109 13.13 -8.70 1.00
CA ARG A 109 13.82 -8.51 -0.26
C ARG A 109 15.01 -7.56 -0.14
N ILE A 110 16.18 -8.08 -0.55
CA ILE A 110 17.40 -7.30 -0.79
C ILE A 110 17.56 -7.06 -2.29
N LEU A 111 17.91 -5.84 -2.66
CA LEU A 111 18.15 -5.40 -4.03
C LEU A 111 19.54 -5.86 -4.51
N PRO A 112 19.81 -5.89 -5.83
CA PRO A 112 21.11 -6.32 -6.36
C PRO A 112 22.31 -5.46 -5.88
N ASN A 113 22.06 -4.21 -5.49
CA ASN A 113 23.07 -3.30 -4.93
C ASN A 113 23.34 -3.55 -3.43
N GLY A 114 22.69 -4.53 -2.81
CA GLY A 114 22.85 -4.88 -1.39
C GLY A 114 21.93 -4.13 -0.43
N GLU A 115 21.15 -3.16 -0.90
CA GLU A 115 20.22 -2.40 -0.07
C GLU A 115 18.90 -3.14 0.17
N ASN A 116 18.20 -2.80 1.26
CA ASN A 116 16.87 -3.34 1.53
C ASN A 116 15.82 -2.63 0.67
N ALA A 117 14.85 -3.37 0.15
CA ALA A 117 13.78 -2.79 -0.66
C ALA A 117 12.94 -1.76 0.12
N HIS A 118 12.83 -1.89 1.45
CA HIS A 118 12.26 -0.85 2.31
C HIS A 118 13.38 0.11 2.75
N CYS A 119 13.45 1.24 2.06
CA CYS A 119 14.44 2.28 2.33
C CYS A 119 14.02 3.20 3.49
N THR A 120 12.72 3.38 3.71
CA THR A 120 12.17 4.25 4.76
C THR A 120 11.44 3.40 5.79
N ILE A 121 12.06 3.21 6.95
CA ILE A 121 11.46 2.50 8.09
C ILE A 121 11.16 3.52 9.18
N LYS A 122 9.89 3.64 9.56
CA LYS A 122 9.41 4.55 10.58
C LYS A 122 8.42 3.84 11.50
N THR A 123 8.41 4.25 12.76
CA THR A 123 7.40 3.87 13.74
C THR A 123 6.05 4.50 13.39
N PRO A 124 4.93 3.98 13.93
CA PRO A 124 3.61 4.59 13.69
C PRO A 124 3.55 6.08 14.05
N SER A 125 4.18 6.49 15.16
CA SER A 125 4.21 7.89 15.59
C SER A 125 4.98 8.80 14.63
N GLU A 126 6.10 8.32 14.07
CA GLU A 126 6.86 9.05 13.05
C GLU A 126 6.08 9.16 11.73
N TRP A 127 5.41 8.09 11.30
CA TRP A 127 4.51 8.14 10.15
C TRP A 127 3.37 9.15 10.37
N ALA A 128 2.76 9.15 11.56
CA ALA A 128 1.72 10.12 11.91
C ALA A 128 2.23 11.56 11.80
N GLN A 129 3.47 11.84 12.24
CA GLN A 129 4.10 13.16 12.09
C GLN A 129 4.28 13.54 10.62
N VAL A 130 4.74 12.62 9.77
CA VAL A 130 4.86 12.83 8.33
C VAL A 130 3.51 13.22 7.73
N PHE A 131 2.44 12.49 8.05
CA PHE A 131 1.11 12.75 7.50
C PHE A 131 0.48 14.04 8.02
N LYS A 132 0.72 14.41 9.28
CA LYS A 132 0.25 15.68 9.86
C LYS A 132 0.79 16.93 9.17
N ARG A 133 1.87 16.81 8.39
CA ARG A 133 2.37 17.91 7.54
C ARG A 133 1.48 18.21 6.33
N HIS A 134 0.65 17.24 5.92
CA HIS A 134 -0.16 17.31 4.69
C HIS A 134 -1.67 17.22 4.93
N TYR A 135 -2.09 16.69 6.08
CA TYR A 135 -3.50 16.54 6.45
C TYR A 135 -3.77 17.16 7.81
N ALA A 136 -4.91 17.86 7.94
CA ALA A 136 -5.31 18.49 9.19
C ALA A 136 -5.63 17.47 10.29
N HIS A 137 -6.25 16.35 9.90
CA HIS A 137 -6.63 15.27 10.81
C HIS A 137 -6.02 13.94 10.36
N VAL A 138 -5.33 13.28 11.29
CA VAL A 138 -4.67 11.97 11.09
C VAL A 138 -5.04 11.07 12.25
N TYR A 139 -5.74 9.98 11.96
CA TYR A 139 -6.17 9.00 12.94
C TYR A 139 -5.44 7.69 12.72
N GLU A 140 -4.65 7.26 13.70
CA GLU A 140 -4.11 5.91 13.74
C GLU A 140 -5.20 4.95 14.24
N LEU A 141 -5.50 3.92 13.45
CA LEU A 141 -6.54 2.93 13.73
C LEU A 141 -5.90 1.55 13.98
N PRO A 142 -6.58 0.68 14.75
CA PRO A 142 -6.11 -0.67 15.00
C PRO A 142 -5.93 -1.46 13.70
N HIS A 143 -4.86 -2.23 13.63
CA HIS A 143 -4.58 -3.13 12.52
C HIS A 143 -4.20 -4.52 13.04
N HIS A 144 -4.56 -5.57 12.29
CA HIS A 144 -4.37 -6.96 12.73
C HIS A 144 -2.92 -7.45 12.61
N SER A 145 -2.07 -6.69 11.91
CA SER A 145 -0.65 -6.99 11.71
C SER A 145 0.19 -5.99 12.49
N ALA A 146 1.13 -6.48 13.30
CA ALA A 146 2.04 -5.65 14.08
C ALA A 146 3.12 -4.95 13.25
N VAL A 147 3.28 -5.35 11.98
CA VAL A 147 4.26 -4.75 11.05
C VAL A 147 3.62 -3.75 10.09
N HIS A 148 2.35 -3.38 10.30
CA HIS A 148 1.67 -2.34 9.54
C HIS A 148 0.97 -1.39 10.50
N ALA A 149 0.89 -0.11 10.13
CA ALA A 149 0.04 0.86 10.81
C ALA A 149 -1.07 1.30 9.87
N LEU A 150 -2.30 1.48 10.36
CA LEU A 150 -3.43 1.96 9.54
C LEU A 150 -3.74 3.40 9.89
N PHE A 151 -3.72 4.28 8.90
CA PHE A 151 -4.06 5.68 9.06
C PHE A 151 -5.27 6.08 8.22
N LEU A 152 -6.19 6.81 8.84
CA LEU A 152 -7.23 7.57 8.17
C LEU A 152 -6.84 9.06 8.22
N CYS A 153 -6.63 9.67 7.06
CA CYS A 153 -6.19 11.05 6.92
C CYS A 153 -7.26 11.88 6.20
N GLY A 154 -7.41 13.15 6.58
CA GLY A 154 -8.27 14.08 5.87
C GLY A 154 -8.23 15.51 6.42
N ASP A 155 -8.99 16.39 5.78
CA ASP A 155 -9.08 17.80 6.17
C ASP A 155 -10.23 18.10 7.12
N GLN A 156 -11.18 17.18 7.23
CA GLN A 156 -12.34 17.30 8.10
C GLN A 156 -12.18 16.38 9.30
N GLU A 157 -12.56 16.88 10.47
CA GLU A 157 -12.63 16.08 11.68
C GLU A 157 -13.68 14.97 11.52
N ARG A 158 -13.37 13.79 12.07
CA ARG A 158 -14.25 12.63 12.05
C ARG A 158 -14.32 12.03 13.45
N ASP A 159 -15.53 11.69 13.87
CA ASP A 159 -15.69 10.76 14.98
C ASP A 159 -15.32 9.35 14.51
N VAL A 160 -14.13 8.91 14.89
CA VAL A 160 -13.61 7.57 14.56
C VAL A 160 -13.85 6.57 15.69
N THR A 161 -14.59 6.92 16.74
CA THR A 161 -14.75 6.08 17.94
C THR A 161 -15.46 4.78 17.61
N ALA A 162 -16.59 4.85 16.90
CA ALA A 162 -17.33 3.66 16.48
C ALA A 162 -16.50 2.76 15.55
N LEU A 163 -15.79 3.37 14.59
CA LEU A 163 -14.92 2.66 13.66
C LEU A 163 -13.75 1.98 14.38
N ARG A 164 -13.12 2.67 15.33
CA ARG A 164 -12.07 2.13 16.18
C ARG A 164 -12.57 0.90 16.95
N GLY A 165 -13.72 1.00 17.62
CA GLY A 165 -14.29 -0.11 18.38
C GLY A 165 -14.56 -1.34 17.51
N ILE A 166 -15.09 -1.16 16.30
CA ILE A 166 -15.30 -2.25 15.34
C ILE A 166 -13.97 -2.88 14.92
N LEU A 167 -12.95 -2.06 14.64
CA LEU A 167 -11.63 -2.55 14.24
C LEU A 167 -10.92 -3.28 15.38
N GLU A 168 -11.04 -2.81 16.63
CA GLU A 168 -10.51 -3.50 17.80
C GLU A 168 -11.12 -4.90 17.95
N GLN A 169 -12.45 -5.01 17.82
CA GLN A 169 -13.14 -6.30 17.86
C GLN A 169 -12.70 -7.21 16.71
N TYR A 170 -12.55 -6.67 15.49
CA TYR A 170 -12.06 -7.42 14.34
C TYR A 170 -10.63 -7.95 14.56
N VAL A 171 -9.74 -7.09 15.07
CA VAL A 171 -8.35 -7.44 15.37
C VAL A 171 -8.29 -8.52 16.44
N ALA A 172 -9.09 -8.38 17.52
CA ALA A 172 -9.21 -9.40 18.56
C ALA A 172 -9.65 -10.75 18.00
N ALA A 173 -10.74 -10.77 17.21
CA ALA A 173 -11.26 -12.00 16.60
C ALA A 173 -10.23 -12.66 15.64
N LYS A 174 -9.51 -11.88 14.84
CA LYS A 174 -8.45 -12.41 13.95
C LYS A 174 -7.28 -13.00 14.73
N ASN A 175 -6.91 -12.39 15.84
CA ASN A 175 -5.86 -12.92 16.71
C ASN A 175 -6.31 -14.24 17.35
N GLU A 176 -7.54 -14.33 17.85
CA GLU A 176 -8.11 -15.57 18.41
C GLU A 176 -8.14 -16.71 17.38
N VAL A 177 -8.58 -16.42 16.15
CA VAL A 177 -8.60 -17.42 15.06
C VAL A 177 -7.19 -17.89 14.70
N ARG A 178 -6.19 -16.99 14.62
CA ARG A 178 -4.79 -17.40 14.42
C ARG A 178 -4.34 -18.37 15.50
N HIS A 179 -4.70 -18.11 16.75
CA HIS A 179 -4.38 -18.99 17.87
C HIS A 179 -5.07 -20.37 17.78
N HIS A 180 -6.28 -20.43 17.23
CA HIS A 180 -7.02 -21.69 17.03
C HIS A 180 -6.52 -22.47 15.80
N LEU A 181 -6.02 -21.78 14.78
CA LEU A 181 -5.39 -22.37 13.60
C LEU A 181 -3.94 -22.84 13.82
N LEU A 182 -3.30 -22.45 14.93
CA LEU A 182 -2.01 -23.03 15.28
C LEU A 182 -2.19 -24.53 15.58
N PRO A 183 -1.36 -25.42 14.99
CA PRO A 183 -1.35 -26.83 15.36
C PRO A 183 -1.22 -26.98 16.88
N LEU A 184 -1.88 -27.97 17.47
CA LEU A 184 -1.94 -28.17 18.93
C LEU A 184 -0.55 -28.09 19.59
N GLY A 185 0.49 -28.63 18.95
CA GLY A 185 1.87 -28.54 19.42
C GLY A 185 2.38 -27.10 19.60
N LYS A 186 2.07 -26.18 18.68
CA LYS A 186 2.46 -24.77 18.79
C LYS A 186 1.66 -24.01 19.85
N ARG A 187 0.40 -24.41 20.08
CA ARG A 187 -0.42 -23.85 21.17
C ARG A 187 0.13 -24.25 22.54
N ILE A 188 0.48 -25.52 22.70
CA ILE A 188 1.10 -26.05 23.92
C ILE A 188 2.47 -25.39 24.16
N GLU A 189 3.30 -25.27 23.13
CA GLU A 189 4.60 -24.61 23.25
C GLU A 189 4.48 -23.14 23.71
N LYS A 190 3.53 -22.38 23.14
CA LYS A 190 3.25 -21.00 23.54
C LYS A 190 2.76 -20.91 24.99
N ALA A 191 1.87 -21.81 25.41
CA ALA A 191 1.40 -21.89 26.79
C ALA A 191 2.53 -22.23 27.79
N ILE A 192 3.41 -23.16 27.43
CA ILE A 192 4.59 -23.51 28.24
C ILE A 192 5.55 -22.31 28.37
N ARG A 193 5.77 -21.53 27.31
CA ARG A 193 6.60 -20.31 27.36
C ARG A 193 6.03 -19.25 28.30
N LEU A 194 4.71 -19.05 28.26
CA LEU A 194 3.97 -18.15 29.16
C LEU A 194 4.12 -18.55 30.64
N ILE A 195 3.88 -19.83 30.96
CA ILE A 195 4.02 -20.36 32.34
C ILE A 195 5.45 -20.22 32.84
N ARG A 196 6.44 -20.34 31.94
CA ARG A 196 7.87 -20.21 32.27
C ARG A 196 8.36 -18.75 32.32
N GLY A 197 7.48 -17.76 32.19
CA GLY A 197 7.84 -16.34 32.22
C GLY A 197 8.74 -15.90 31.07
N LYS A 198 8.76 -16.64 29.94
CA LYS A 198 9.54 -16.26 28.76
C LYS A 198 8.67 -15.39 27.85
N ASP A 199 9.18 -14.20 27.57
CA ASP A 199 8.49 -13.20 26.75
C ASP A 199 8.16 -13.74 25.35
N ILE A 200 6.95 -13.49 24.89
CA ILE A 200 6.34 -14.15 23.71
C ILE A 200 6.63 -13.40 22.39
N ASN A 201 7.34 -12.27 22.47
CA ASN A 201 7.56 -11.32 21.38
C ASN A 201 9.03 -11.24 20.88
N ARG A 202 9.85 -12.26 21.14
CA ARG A 202 11.21 -12.38 20.56
C ARG A 202 11.32 -13.52 19.56
#